data_AF-A0A964YHM6-F1
#
_entry.id   AF-A0A964YHM6-F1
#
_cell.length_a   1.000
_cell.length_b   1.000
_cell.length_c   1.000
_cell.angle_alpha   90.00
_cell.angle_beta   90.00
_cell.angle_gamma   90.00
#
_symmetry.space_group_name_H-M   'P 1'
#
loop_
_entity.id
_entity.type
_entity.pdbx_description
1 polymer ?
#
loop_
_entity_poly.entity_id
_entity_poly.type
_entity_poly.pdbx_seq_one_letter_code
_entity_poly.pdbx_strand_id
1 'polypeptide(L)'
;SYIIQHNPVPKGFDNGSGNAYQTDLRDFTHGRIYRVGYKYAPTYIPKSLSSYDVNGLLNALRSDNLFWRMHAQRMLVERGNKDVASYLQGMVADKSLDEIGINAPGIHALWTLQGLGALDNNTLEVALAHPSAALRKNAIQAMSTDANAVSLLLKYNLLNDADPLVVMNALLLLSKSPINDDAEKAFFERLHNASEVEDRWLPDAFACVLTANGGKLMKKHLAYQLQHQSTSKTPAMDHSMHQMNNTTSPEPKKQVEGIDLIVSEIKIDPSSPAVRERINVTVNVKNQGSSDLAADKFVPLDIRFEGMGLKFDQVSRNFKEGIKAGETVSITKNINGPWVGNISFGTDIVGDYRLSVAIDKSNEIKEANKNNNYAEKKISFARPPDMNAFALERALRSFASVAPVDSLVAVLKNVNNANLVLKNSVVKALSEGWNYQMKNVVLKATDKSFLQSLQTANSNDRLQRLLVAWGAIAAPKPTGDLKIIRIKTIREAMKYDLKEFTVSPGQPVQIILENTDAMQHNLVITKPGMREKVGKAGDAMMKDEKGAEKNYVPSLPEVLYSTPLVSPGQSFTLTFKAPAKVGDYPYVCTFPGHWTLMNGMMHVK
;
A
#
# COMPACT_ATOMS: atom_id res chain seq x y z
N SER A 1 11.83 -19.89 -23.57
CA SER A 1 12.88 -20.23 -22.58
C SER A 1 13.22 -21.70 -22.68
N TYR A 2 14.50 -22.03 -22.84
CA TYR A 2 14.97 -23.41 -22.83
C TYR A 2 15.23 -23.85 -21.38
N ILE A 3 14.72 -25.01 -20.98
CA ILE A 3 15.09 -25.62 -19.69
C ILE A 3 16.39 -26.39 -19.93
N ILE A 4 17.46 -25.94 -19.30
CA ILE A 4 18.79 -26.54 -19.42
C ILE A 4 18.99 -27.43 -18.20
N GLN A 5 19.04 -28.74 -18.43
CA GLN A 5 19.37 -29.71 -17.39
C GLN A 5 20.79 -29.41 -16.89
N HIS A 6 21.05 -29.48 -15.58
CA HIS A 6 22.39 -29.23 -15.01
C HIS A 6 23.13 -30.54 -14.69
N ASN A 7 22.39 -31.62 -14.42
CA ASN A 7 22.87 -32.99 -14.30
C ASN A 7 21.70 -33.99 -14.47
N PRO A 8 21.95 -35.24 -14.92
CA PRO A 8 23.20 -35.72 -15.53
C PRO A 8 23.57 -34.99 -16.83
N VAL A 9 24.82 -35.17 -17.23
CA VAL A 9 25.40 -34.63 -18.46
C VAL A 9 24.67 -35.21 -19.67
N PRO A 10 24.07 -34.38 -20.54
CA PRO A 10 23.48 -34.85 -21.78
C PRO A 10 24.53 -35.54 -22.66
N LYS A 11 24.10 -36.55 -23.40
CA LYS A 11 24.98 -37.31 -24.29
C LYS A 11 25.59 -36.38 -25.35
N GLY A 12 26.93 -36.33 -25.42
CA GLY A 12 27.66 -35.48 -26.37
C GLY A 12 28.15 -34.14 -25.81
N PHE A 13 28.07 -33.92 -24.50
CA PHE A 13 28.59 -32.73 -23.82
C PHE A 13 29.65 -33.10 -22.78
N ASP A 14 30.59 -32.18 -22.54
CA ASP A 14 31.71 -32.36 -21.61
C ASP A 14 31.51 -31.60 -20.30
N ASN A 15 32.08 -32.11 -19.20
CA ASN A 15 32.05 -31.46 -17.89
C ASN A 15 33.11 -30.37 -17.73
N GLY A 16 32.67 -29.19 -17.26
CA GLY A 16 33.53 -28.09 -16.85
C GLY A 16 33.78 -28.07 -15.34
N SER A 17 34.36 -26.95 -14.87
CA SER A 17 34.63 -26.73 -13.44
C SER A 17 33.34 -26.83 -12.60
N GLY A 18 33.40 -27.61 -11.51
CA GLY A 18 32.25 -27.90 -10.64
C GLY A 18 31.39 -29.10 -11.06
N ASN A 19 31.87 -29.95 -11.98
CA ASN A 19 31.21 -31.20 -12.43
C ASN A 19 29.81 -30.99 -13.06
N ALA A 20 29.69 -29.92 -13.84
CA ALA A 20 28.51 -29.57 -14.63
C ALA A 20 28.92 -29.36 -16.08
N TYR A 21 28.09 -29.75 -17.04
CA TYR A 21 28.50 -29.70 -18.44
C TYR A 21 28.59 -28.28 -19.00
N GLN A 22 29.52 -28.09 -19.94
CA GLN A 22 29.82 -26.79 -20.56
C GLN A 22 28.76 -26.43 -21.59
N THR A 23 28.20 -25.23 -21.48
CA THR A 23 27.28 -24.63 -22.45
C THR A 23 27.27 -23.11 -22.29
N ASP A 24 27.23 -22.39 -23.43
CA ASP A 24 27.25 -20.92 -23.48
C ASP A 24 25.99 -20.27 -22.89
N LEU A 25 24.96 -21.08 -22.64
CA LEU A 25 23.67 -20.62 -22.11
C LEU A 25 23.63 -20.59 -20.56
N ARG A 26 24.70 -21.00 -19.87
CA ARG A 26 24.70 -21.33 -18.44
C ARG A 26 24.70 -20.13 -17.49
N ASP A 27 25.54 -19.12 -17.72
CA ASP A 27 26.05 -18.32 -16.60
C ASP A 27 25.63 -16.84 -16.54
N PHE A 28 24.78 -16.32 -17.45
CA PHE A 28 24.50 -14.88 -17.45
C PHE A 28 23.03 -14.45 -17.68
N THR A 29 22.09 -15.38 -17.86
CA THR A 29 20.71 -15.01 -18.27
C THR A 29 19.56 -15.74 -17.56
N HIS A 30 19.80 -16.83 -16.82
CA HIS A 30 18.73 -17.66 -16.25
C HIS A 30 19.03 -18.17 -14.83
N GLY A 31 17.97 -18.43 -14.04
CA GLY A 31 18.07 -18.99 -12.68
C GLY A 31 18.33 -20.50 -12.64
N ARG A 32 18.76 -21.01 -11.47
CA ARG A 32 19.05 -22.45 -11.25
C ARG A 32 17.88 -23.15 -10.52
N ILE A 33 17.51 -24.35 -10.98
CA ILE A 33 16.54 -25.24 -10.32
C ILE A 33 17.30 -26.45 -9.74
N TYR A 34 17.21 -26.64 -8.43
CA TYR A 34 17.80 -27.78 -7.74
C TYR A 34 16.73 -28.83 -7.46
N ARG A 35 17.03 -30.11 -7.74
CA ARG A 35 16.27 -31.24 -7.24
C ARG A 35 16.99 -31.80 -6.01
N VAL A 36 16.37 -31.67 -4.84
CA VAL A 36 16.86 -32.28 -3.60
C VAL A 36 16.27 -33.68 -3.48
N GLY A 37 17.11 -34.68 -3.28
CA GLY A 37 16.71 -36.08 -3.11
C GLY A 37 17.30 -36.67 -1.84
N TYR A 38 16.50 -37.44 -1.11
CA TYR A 38 16.99 -38.21 0.03
C TYR A 38 17.83 -39.40 -0.46
N LYS A 39 19.01 -39.63 0.13
CA LYS A 39 19.97 -40.67 -0.31
C LYS A 39 19.36 -42.08 -0.34
N TYR A 40 18.40 -42.34 0.54
CA TYR A 40 17.69 -43.61 0.64
C TYR A 40 16.24 -43.52 0.14
N ALA A 41 15.94 -42.51 -0.68
CA ALA A 41 14.64 -42.41 -1.33
C ALA A 41 14.42 -43.67 -2.21
N PRO A 42 13.20 -44.25 -2.20
CA PRO A 42 12.85 -45.31 -3.13
C PRO A 42 13.07 -44.89 -4.58
N THR A 43 13.39 -45.86 -5.44
CA THR A 43 13.50 -45.63 -6.89
C THR A 43 12.21 -45.03 -7.41
N TYR A 44 12.31 -43.90 -8.13
CA TYR A 44 11.15 -43.25 -8.72
C TYR A 44 10.51 -44.16 -9.77
N ILE A 45 9.21 -44.41 -9.63
CA ILE A 45 8.40 -45.13 -10.61
C ILE A 45 7.68 -44.08 -11.46
N PRO A 46 7.95 -43.98 -12.78
CA PRO A 46 7.23 -43.08 -13.65
C PRO A 46 5.73 -43.37 -13.62
N LYS A 47 4.93 -42.36 -13.32
CA LYS A 47 3.48 -42.43 -13.36
C LYS A 47 3.00 -41.82 -14.68
N SER A 48 2.03 -42.44 -15.31
CA SER A 48 1.34 -41.92 -16.49
C SER A 48 -0.15 -42.07 -16.27
N LEU A 49 -0.93 -41.08 -16.72
CA LEU A 49 -2.39 -41.09 -16.60
C LEU A 49 -3.01 -41.09 -18.00
N SER A 50 -4.14 -41.77 -18.13
CA SER A 50 -4.92 -41.85 -19.38
C SER A 50 -6.37 -41.50 -19.07
N SER A 51 -7.01 -40.75 -19.96
CA SER A 51 -8.45 -40.44 -19.86
C SER A 51 -9.34 -41.68 -19.93
N TYR A 52 -8.83 -42.77 -20.51
CA TYR A 52 -9.51 -44.06 -20.66
C TYR A 52 -9.36 -44.97 -19.43
N ASP A 53 -8.36 -44.72 -18.57
CA ASP A 53 -8.16 -45.51 -17.34
C ASP A 53 -8.82 -44.83 -16.15
N VAL A 54 -10.15 -44.97 -16.06
CA VAL A 54 -10.95 -44.32 -15.01
C VAL A 54 -10.49 -44.73 -13.61
N ASN A 55 -10.15 -46.00 -13.40
CA ASN A 55 -9.66 -46.50 -12.12
C ASN A 55 -8.29 -45.91 -11.77
N GLY A 56 -7.39 -45.81 -12.75
CA GLY A 56 -6.11 -45.12 -12.59
C GLY A 56 -6.27 -43.65 -12.21
N LEU A 57 -7.22 -42.95 -12.82
CA LEU A 57 -7.55 -41.56 -12.46
C LEU A 57 -8.10 -41.45 -11.03
N LEU A 58 -9.06 -42.30 -10.65
CA LEU A 58 -9.62 -42.33 -9.29
C LEU A 58 -8.53 -42.63 -8.24
N ASN A 59 -7.64 -43.59 -8.50
CA ASN A 59 -6.49 -43.87 -7.63
C ASN A 59 -5.50 -42.69 -7.59
N ALA A 60 -5.34 -41.97 -8.70
CA ALA A 60 -4.45 -40.81 -8.74
C ALA A 60 -4.97 -39.61 -7.96
N LEU A 61 -6.29 -39.49 -7.70
CA LEU A 61 -6.83 -38.52 -6.73
C LEU A 61 -6.33 -38.78 -5.30
N ARG A 62 -5.89 -40.01 -5.00
CA ARG A 62 -5.29 -40.39 -3.71
C ARG A 62 -3.77 -40.25 -3.66
N SER A 63 -3.13 -39.73 -4.71
CA SER A 63 -1.67 -39.55 -4.72
C SER A 63 -1.23 -38.58 -3.63
N ASP A 64 -0.10 -38.85 -2.98
CA ASP A 64 0.62 -37.90 -2.12
C ASP A 64 1.08 -36.63 -2.86
N ASN A 65 1.35 -36.74 -4.15
CA ASN A 65 1.79 -35.65 -5.01
C ASN A 65 0.60 -34.87 -5.64
N LEU A 66 0.53 -33.58 -5.32
CA LEU A 66 -0.52 -32.65 -5.82
C LEU A 66 -0.61 -32.61 -7.36
N PHE A 67 0.51 -32.73 -8.08
CA PHE A 67 0.52 -32.70 -9.54
C PHE A 67 -0.37 -33.82 -10.11
N TRP A 68 -0.26 -35.04 -9.58
CA TRP A 68 -1.03 -36.19 -10.05
C TRP A 68 -2.50 -36.08 -9.68
N ARG A 69 -2.81 -35.54 -8.49
CA ARG A 69 -4.21 -35.29 -8.10
C ARG A 69 -4.88 -34.27 -9.02
N MET A 70 -4.19 -33.15 -9.31
CA MET A 70 -4.68 -32.12 -10.22
C MET A 70 -4.84 -32.63 -11.66
N HIS A 71 -3.91 -33.44 -12.16
CA HIS A 71 -4.03 -34.04 -13.50
C HIS A 71 -5.19 -35.02 -13.59
N ALA A 72 -5.37 -35.86 -12.57
CA ALA A 72 -6.47 -36.80 -12.49
C ALA A 72 -7.82 -36.07 -12.44
N GLN A 73 -7.96 -35.06 -11.57
CA GLN A 73 -9.14 -34.22 -11.49
C GLN A 73 -9.45 -33.56 -12.84
N ARG A 74 -8.45 -32.93 -13.48
CA ARG A 74 -8.61 -32.31 -14.80
C ARG A 74 -9.12 -33.32 -15.83
N MET A 75 -8.47 -34.49 -15.94
CA MET A 75 -8.86 -35.52 -16.90
C MET A 75 -10.25 -36.11 -16.62
N LEU A 76 -10.64 -36.27 -15.35
CA LEU A 76 -11.97 -36.71 -14.96
C LEU A 76 -13.04 -35.69 -15.39
N VAL A 77 -12.79 -34.40 -15.19
CA VAL A 77 -13.70 -33.30 -15.59
C VAL A 77 -13.74 -33.17 -17.11
N GLU A 78 -12.60 -33.16 -17.80
CA GLU A 78 -12.51 -33.05 -19.27
C GLU A 78 -13.21 -34.21 -19.98
N ARG A 79 -13.27 -35.39 -19.36
CA ARG A 79 -14.05 -36.52 -19.90
C ARG A 79 -15.55 -36.23 -19.93
N GLY A 80 -16.08 -35.39 -19.04
CA GLY A 80 -17.49 -35.01 -18.98
C GLY A 80 -18.47 -36.11 -18.54
N ASN A 81 -18.00 -37.32 -18.24
CA ASN A 81 -18.84 -38.44 -17.83
C ASN A 81 -19.09 -38.43 -16.32
N LYS A 82 -20.36 -38.57 -15.92
CA LYS A 82 -20.79 -38.64 -14.50
C LYS A 82 -20.73 -40.07 -13.92
N ASP A 83 -20.16 -41.03 -14.65
CA ASP A 83 -20.01 -42.44 -14.28
C ASP A 83 -19.21 -42.64 -12.98
N VAL A 84 -18.36 -41.68 -12.63
CA VAL A 84 -17.55 -41.69 -11.40
C VAL A 84 -18.22 -41.06 -10.19
N ALA A 85 -19.43 -40.49 -10.31
CA ALA A 85 -20.04 -39.67 -9.26
C ALA A 85 -20.12 -40.40 -7.91
N SER A 86 -20.64 -41.64 -7.88
CA SER A 86 -20.76 -42.41 -6.63
C SER A 86 -19.41 -42.71 -5.97
N TYR A 87 -18.36 -42.95 -6.76
CA TYR A 87 -17.01 -43.14 -6.22
C TYR A 87 -16.45 -41.87 -5.59
N LEU A 88 -16.66 -40.72 -6.26
CA LEU A 88 -16.21 -39.42 -5.75
C LEU A 88 -16.98 -39.03 -4.48
N GLN A 89 -18.29 -39.30 -4.42
CA GLN A 89 -19.09 -39.11 -3.21
C GLN A 89 -18.56 -39.96 -2.06
N GLY A 90 -18.18 -41.21 -2.32
CA GLY A 90 -17.50 -42.08 -1.34
C GLY A 90 -16.17 -41.51 -0.85
N MET A 91 -15.39 -40.86 -1.71
CA MET A 91 -14.14 -40.19 -1.32
C MET A 91 -14.38 -38.93 -0.46
N VAL A 92 -15.47 -38.19 -0.71
CA VAL A 92 -15.86 -37.05 0.14
C VAL A 92 -16.32 -37.52 1.53
N ALA A 93 -16.99 -38.68 1.60
CA ALA A 93 -17.48 -39.25 2.85
C ALA A 93 -16.41 -39.98 3.70
N ASP A 94 -15.29 -40.37 3.08
CA ASP A 94 -14.12 -40.96 3.74
C ASP A 94 -13.60 -40.00 4.82
N LYS A 95 -13.52 -40.41 6.09
CA LYS A 95 -13.11 -39.56 7.21
C LYS A 95 -11.61 -39.59 7.50
N SER A 96 -10.83 -40.32 6.69
CA SER A 96 -9.38 -40.41 6.87
C SER A 96 -8.70 -39.04 6.71
N LEU A 97 -7.63 -38.85 7.48
CA LEU A 97 -6.80 -37.64 7.48
C LEU A 97 -5.35 -38.05 7.25
N ASP A 98 -4.60 -37.22 6.54
CA ASP A 98 -3.14 -37.34 6.45
C ASP A 98 -2.44 -36.82 7.73
N GLU A 99 -1.11 -36.83 7.76
CA GLU A 99 -0.34 -36.50 8.97
C GLU A 99 -0.51 -35.04 9.42
N ILE A 100 -1.06 -34.17 8.57
CA ILE A 100 -1.34 -32.75 8.87
C ILE A 100 -2.84 -32.46 9.00
N GLY A 101 -3.69 -33.49 9.09
CA GLY A 101 -5.13 -33.34 9.33
C GLY A 101 -5.96 -33.03 8.07
N ILE A 102 -5.41 -33.26 6.87
CA ILE A 102 -6.05 -32.95 5.60
C ILE A 102 -6.59 -34.22 4.94
N ASN A 103 -7.81 -34.13 4.38
CA ASN A 103 -8.32 -35.14 3.45
C ASN A 103 -8.19 -34.62 2.02
N ALA A 104 -6.97 -34.70 1.46
CA ALA A 104 -6.70 -34.24 0.10
C ALA A 104 -7.53 -34.99 -0.96
N PRO A 105 -7.70 -36.34 -0.89
CA PRO A 105 -8.55 -37.05 -1.83
C PRO A 105 -9.99 -36.55 -1.85
N GLY A 106 -10.60 -36.33 -0.67
CA GLY A 106 -11.95 -35.80 -0.55
C GLY A 106 -12.09 -34.40 -1.13
N ILE A 107 -11.08 -33.53 -0.97
CA ILE A 107 -11.06 -32.18 -1.59
C ILE A 107 -11.08 -32.28 -3.12
N HIS A 108 -10.21 -33.12 -3.70
CA HIS A 108 -10.19 -33.27 -5.15
C HIS A 108 -11.46 -33.95 -5.68
N ALA A 109 -12.03 -34.89 -4.94
CA ALA A 109 -13.30 -35.53 -5.30
C ALA A 109 -14.45 -34.52 -5.31
N LEU A 110 -14.53 -33.65 -4.29
CA LEU A 110 -15.50 -32.55 -4.21
C LEU A 110 -15.41 -31.62 -5.44
N TRP A 111 -14.22 -31.13 -5.76
CA TRP A 111 -14.03 -30.25 -6.92
C TRP A 111 -14.25 -30.96 -8.27
N THR A 112 -13.97 -32.27 -8.35
CA THR A 112 -14.28 -33.08 -9.53
C THR A 112 -15.78 -33.19 -9.73
N LEU A 113 -16.54 -33.48 -8.66
CA LEU A 113 -18.01 -33.50 -8.70
C LEU A 113 -18.58 -32.15 -9.12
N GLN A 114 -18.01 -31.05 -8.62
CA GLN A 114 -18.45 -29.71 -9.03
C GLN A 114 -18.16 -29.45 -10.51
N GLY A 115 -16.94 -29.76 -10.99
CA GLY A 115 -16.56 -29.60 -12.38
C GLY A 115 -17.42 -30.43 -13.36
N LEU A 116 -17.92 -31.57 -12.90
CA LEU A 116 -18.85 -32.43 -13.66
C LEU A 116 -20.32 -31.96 -13.57
N GLY A 117 -20.64 -30.95 -12.76
CA GLY A 117 -22.04 -30.60 -12.45
C GLY A 117 -22.81 -31.76 -11.82
N ALA A 118 -22.12 -32.53 -10.96
CA ALA A 118 -22.63 -33.71 -10.24
C ALA A 118 -22.54 -33.54 -8.71
N LEU A 119 -22.14 -32.37 -8.22
CA LEU A 119 -22.12 -32.05 -6.80
C LEU A 119 -23.54 -31.75 -6.31
N ASP A 120 -24.08 -32.63 -5.47
CA ASP A 120 -25.40 -32.48 -4.86
C ASP A 120 -25.33 -31.96 -3.42
N ASN A 121 -26.49 -31.55 -2.88
CA ASN A 121 -26.59 -31.02 -1.52
C ASN A 121 -26.20 -32.06 -0.46
N ASN A 122 -26.52 -33.34 -0.64
CA ASN A 122 -26.16 -34.37 0.34
C ASN A 122 -24.62 -34.51 0.46
N THR A 123 -23.92 -34.46 -0.66
CA THR A 123 -22.46 -34.51 -0.69
C THR A 123 -21.84 -33.26 -0.08
N LEU A 124 -22.40 -32.08 -0.35
CA LEU A 124 -22.00 -30.83 0.31
C LEU A 124 -22.16 -30.94 1.83
N GLU A 125 -23.32 -31.39 2.31
CA GLU A 125 -23.61 -31.57 3.73
C GLU A 125 -22.62 -32.52 4.42
N VAL A 126 -22.26 -33.63 3.77
CA VAL A 126 -21.22 -34.55 4.25
C VAL A 126 -19.87 -33.84 4.33
N ALA A 127 -19.50 -33.07 3.31
CA ALA A 127 -18.23 -32.33 3.28
C ALA A 127 -18.16 -31.22 4.34
N LEU A 128 -19.29 -30.51 4.60
CA LEU A 128 -19.40 -29.46 5.61
C LEU A 128 -19.33 -30.02 7.04
N ALA A 129 -19.70 -31.28 7.25
CA ALA A 129 -19.60 -31.97 8.54
C ALA A 129 -18.26 -32.72 8.74
N HIS A 130 -17.37 -32.69 7.75
CA HIS A 130 -16.18 -33.54 7.72
C HIS A 130 -15.13 -33.12 8.77
N PRO A 131 -14.37 -34.05 9.40
CA PRO A 131 -13.34 -33.72 10.40
C PRO A 131 -12.21 -32.81 9.87
N SER A 132 -11.81 -32.98 8.61
CA SER A 132 -10.83 -32.09 7.96
C SER A 132 -11.39 -30.69 7.71
N ALA A 133 -10.85 -29.69 8.41
CA ALA A 133 -11.18 -28.29 8.19
C ALA A 133 -10.89 -27.82 6.75
N ALA A 134 -9.85 -28.36 6.12
CA ALA A 134 -9.54 -28.08 4.74
C ALA A 134 -10.66 -28.54 3.79
N LEU A 135 -11.28 -29.69 4.04
CA LEU A 135 -12.42 -30.15 3.24
C LEU A 135 -13.66 -29.30 3.50
N ARG A 136 -13.99 -28.96 4.76
CA ARG A 136 -15.10 -28.03 5.07
C ARG A 136 -14.94 -26.68 4.37
N LYS A 137 -13.74 -26.10 4.43
CA LYS A 137 -13.39 -24.86 3.73
C LYS A 137 -13.64 -24.96 2.22
N ASN A 138 -13.18 -26.04 1.59
CA ASN A 138 -13.38 -26.24 0.15
C ASN A 138 -14.86 -26.49 -0.19
N ALA A 139 -15.62 -27.15 0.70
CA ALA A 139 -17.08 -27.30 0.55
C ALA A 139 -17.77 -25.93 0.50
N ILE A 140 -17.42 -25.01 1.40
CA ILE A 140 -17.93 -23.63 1.37
C ILE A 140 -17.57 -22.93 0.05
N GLN A 141 -16.34 -23.10 -0.44
CA GLN A 141 -15.90 -22.50 -1.71
C GLN A 141 -16.60 -23.09 -2.94
N ALA A 142 -17.04 -24.35 -2.84
CA ALA A 142 -17.77 -25.06 -3.89
C ALA A 142 -19.27 -24.71 -3.94
N MET A 143 -19.82 -24.15 -2.87
CA MET A 143 -21.24 -23.76 -2.81
C MET A 143 -21.56 -22.57 -3.72
N SER A 144 -22.82 -22.49 -4.14
CA SER A 144 -23.40 -21.29 -4.75
C SER A 144 -23.50 -20.13 -3.74
N THR A 145 -23.78 -18.93 -4.22
CA THR A 145 -23.99 -17.74 -3.37
C THR A 145 -25.48 -17.37 -3.31
N ASP A 146 -26.32 -18.33 -2.88
CA ASP A 146 -27.78 -18.22 -2.81
C ASP A 146 -28.32 -18.45 -1.38
N ALA A 147 -29.65 -18.42 -1.24
CA ALA A 147 -30.30 -18.60 0.07
C ALA A 147 -30.09 -20.00 0.67
N ASN A 148 -30.00 -21.04 -0.16
CA ASN A 148 -29.75 -22.41 0.30
C ASN A 148 -28.33 -22.53 0.87
N ALA A 149 -27.35 -21.89 0.24
CA ALA A 149 -25.99 -21.84 0.76
C ALA A 149 -25.92 -21.18 2.15
N VAL A 150 -26.68 -20.10 2.36
CA VAL A 150 -26.79 -19.44 3.67
C VAL A 150 -27.46 -20.36 4.70
N SER A 151 -28.53 -21.07 4.34
CA SER A 151 -29.15 -22.07 5.23
C SER A 151 -28.17 -23.16 5.65
N LEU A 152 -27.31 -23.63 4.74
CA LEU A 152 -26.27 -24.61 5.07
C LEU A 152 -25.19 -24.04 6.00
N LEU A 153 -24.74 -22.79 5.81
CA LEU A 153 -23.79 -22.16 6.74
C LEU A 153 -24.33 -22.14 8.17
N LEU A 154 -25.62 -21.80 8.34
CA LEU A 154 -26.28 -21.73 9.64
C LEU A 154 -26.50 -23.13 10.23
N LYS A 155 -27.00 -24.08 9.42
CA LYS A 155 -27.24 -25.48 9.84
C LYS A 155 -25.99 -26.13 10.42
N TYR A 156 -24.82 -25.89 9.81
CA TYR A 156 -23.54 -26.46 10.23
C TYR A 156 -22.72 -25.52 11.14
N ASN A 157 -23.30 -24.40 11.57
CA ASN A 157 -22.66 -23.43 12.46
C ASN A 157 -21.27 -22.95 11.99
N LEU A 158 -21.08 -22.78 10.67
CA LEU A 158 -19.74 -22.57 10.07
C LEU A 158 -19.16 -21.18 10.35
N LEU A 159 -19.98 -20.23 10.80
CA LEU A 159 -19.50 -18.93 11.31
C LEU A 159 -18.73 -19.08 12.64
N ASN A 160 -18.94 -20.18 13.35
CA ASN A 160 -18.31 -20.52 14.63
C ASN A 160 -17.47 -21.81 14.53
N ASP A 161 -16.98 -22.15 13.33
CA ASP A 161 -16.09 -23.30 13.15
C ASP A 161 -14.80 -23.11 13.96
N ALA A 162 -14.24 -24.22 14.47
CA ALA A 162 -12.99 -24.19 15.24
C ALA A 162 -11.79 -23.74 14.42
N ASP A 163 -11.82 -23.90 13.09
CA ASP A 163 -10.77 -23.45 12.19
C ASP A 163 -11.06 -22.04 11.62
N PRO A 164 -10.20 -21.04 11.87
CA PRO A 164 -10.40 -19.68 11.39
C PRO A 164 -10.53 -19.53 9.87
N LEU A 165 -9.92 -20.42 9.08
CA LEU A 165 -10.03 -20.37 7.62
C LEU A 165 -11.40 -20.84 7.15
N VAL A 166 -12.06 -21.75 7.88
CA VAL A 166 -13.45 -22.12 7.61
C VAL A 166 -14.36 -20.93 7.90
N VAL A 167 -14.20 -20.28 9.06
CA VAL A 167 -14.93 -19.07 9.45
C VAL A 167 -14.76 -17.95 8.42
N MET A 168 -13.52 -17.68 7.99
CA MET A 168 -13.21 -16.67 6.97
C MET A 168 -13.95 -16.94 5.65
N ASN A 169 -13.99 -18.20 5.19
CA ASN A 169 -14.70 -18.57 3.96
C ASN A 169 -16.22 -18.52 4.14
N ALA A 170 -16.75 -18.86 5.32
CA ALA A 170 -18.16 -18.70 5.63
C ALA A 170 -18.58 -17.22 5.58
N LEU A 171 -17.80 -16.32 6.17
CA LEU A 171 -18.01 -14.87 6.09
C LEU A 171 -17.94 -14.36 4.65
N LEU A 172 -16.96 -14.85 3.86
CA LEU A 172 -16.85 -14.47 2.46
C LEU A 172 -18.05 -14.94 1.62
N LEU A 173 -18.53 -16.16 1.82
CA LEU A 173 -19.75 -16.66 1.17
C LEU A 173 -20.96 -15.81 1.57
N LEU A 174 -21.10 -15.51 2.87
CA LEU A 174 -22.19 -14.69 3.39
C LEU A 174 -22.18 -13.27 2.77
N SER A 175 -21.01 -12.66 2.58
CA SER A 175 -20.87 -11.33 1.96
C SER A 175 -21.35 -11.26 0.51
N LYS A 176 -21.40 -12.42 -0.18
CA LYS A 176 -21.81 -12.55 -1.58
C LYS A 176 -23.23 -13.09 -1.75
N SER A 177 -23.89 -13.46 -0.65
CA SER A 177 -25.18 -14.15 -0.65
C SER A 177 -26.30 -13.25 -0.10
N PRO A 178 -27.58 -13.56 -0.37
CA PRO A 178 -28.69 -12.89 0.30
C PRO A 178 -28.65 -13.12 1.81
N ILE A 179 -28.63 -12.05 2.61
CA ILE A 179 -28.61 -12.11 4.08
C ILE A 179 -30.05 -11.93 4.58
N ASN A 180 -30.66 -13.02 5.06
CA ASN A 180 -31.95 -12.99 5.75
C ASN A 180 -31.78 -12.65 7.25
N ASP A 181 -32.88 -12.50 7.99
CA ASP A 181 -32.84 -12.05 9.38
C ASP A 181 -32.07 -13.02 10.30
N ASP A 182 -32.19 -14.34 10.09
CA ASP A 182 -31.45 -15.35 10.86
C ASP A 182 -29.94 -15.26 10.62
N ALA A 183 -29.54 -15.09 9.36
CA ALA A 183 -28.13 -14.94 8.98
C ALA A 183 -27.55 -13.61 9.50
N GLU A 184 -28.33 -12.53 9.46
CA GLU A 184 -27.93 -11.25 10.06
C GLU A 184 -27.69 -11.39 11.56
N LYS A 185 -28.61 -12.06 12.27
CA LYS A 185 -28.50 -12.33 13.71
C LYS A 185 -27.25 -13.14 14.03
N ALA A 186 -27.04 -14.26 13.33
CA ALA A 186 -25.88 -15.12 13.53
C ALA A 186 -24.56 -14.40 13.23
N PHE A 187 -24.54 -13.56 12.19
CA PHE A 187 -23.38 -12.74 11.86
C PHE A 187 -23.02 -11.76 12.98
N PHE A 188 -23.99 -11.01 13.51
CA PHE A 188 -23.72 -10.06 14.58
C PHE A 188 -23.36 -10.76 15.90
N GLU A 189 -24.00 -11.88 16.22
CA GLU A 189 -23.61 -12.70 17.37
C GLU A 189 -22.14 -13.14 17.27
N ARG A 190 -21.70 -13.61 16.09
CA ARG A 190 -20.32 -13.98 15.85
C ARG A 190 -19.35 -12.80 15.94
N LEU A 191 -19.70 -11.65 15.33
CA LEU A 191 -18.85 -10.45 15.34
C LEU A 191 -18.71 -9.87 16.76
N HIS A 192 -19.80 -9.77 17.51
CA HIS A 192 -19.79 -9.18 18.85
C HIS A 192 -19.02 -10.03 19.85
N ASN A 193 -18.99 -11.35 19.68
CA ASN A 193 -18.25 -12.29 20.53
C ASN A 193 -16.84 -12.60 20.02
N ALA A 194 -16.41 -12.02 18.91
CA ALA A 194 -15.11 -12.31 18.31
C ALA A 194 -13.94 -11.78 19.15
N SER A 195 -13.02 -12.68 19.51
CA SER A 195 -11.82 -12.37 20.29
C SER A 195 -10.54 -12.42 19.45
N GLU A 196 -10.64 -12.87 18.20
CA GLU A 196 -9.51 -13.17 17.31
C GLU A 196 -8.96 -11.91 16.61
N VAL A 197 -8.86 -10.79 17.33
CA VAL A 197 -8.42 -9.49 16.77
C VAL A 197 -6.99 -9.52 16.20
N GLU A 198 -6.17 -10.47 16.68
CA GLU A 198 -4.81 -10.71 16.16
C GLU A 198 -4.80 -11.38 14.78
N ASP A 199 -5.90 -12.04 14.40
CA ASP A 199 -5.96 -12.76 13.14
C ASP A 199 -5.72 -11.81 11.96
N ARG A 200 -5.00 -12.31 10.95
CA ARG A 200 -4.62 -11.50 9.80
C ARG A 200 -5.81 -11.10 8.93
N TRP A 201 -6.80 -11.97 8.83
CA TRP A 201 -7.81 -11.93 7.79
C TRP A 201 -9.23 -11.79 8.33
N LEU A 202 -9.53 -12.29 9.52
CA LEU A 202 -10.89 -12.25 10.09
C LEU A 202 -11.45 -10.82 10.22
N PRO A 203 -10.70 -9.79 10.69
CA PRO A 203 -11.23 -8.42 10.73
C PRO A 203 -11.70 -7.92 9.36
N ASP A 204 -10.95 -8.24 8.30
CA ASP A 204 -11.29 -7.86 6.94
C ASP A 204 -12.45 -8.71 6.39
N ALA A 205 -12.55 -9.99 6.78
CA ALA A 205 -13.69 -10.85 6.43
C ALA A 205 -15.01 -10.34 7.03
N PHE A 206 -15.01 -9.92 8.31
CA PHE A 206 -16.15 -9.24 8.92
C PHE A 206 -16.49 -7.93 8.20
N ALA A 207 -15.48 -7.12 7.87
CA ALA A 207 -15.66 -5.88 7.13
C ALA A 207 -16.29 -6.08 5.74
N CYS A 208 -15.95 -7.18 5.06
CA CYS A 208 -16.57 -7.55 3.78
C CYS A 208 -18.08 -7.78 3.93
N VAL A 209 -18.52 -8.49 4.97
CA VAL A 209 -19.96 -8.69 5.25
C VAL A 209 -20.64 -7.37 5.64
N LEU A 210 -19.98 -6.55 6.48
CA LEU A 210 -20.54 -5.26 6.90
C LEU A 210 -20.80 -4.31 5.72
N THR A 211 -19.90 -4.30 4.74
CA THR A 211 -19.97 -3.42 3.57
C THR A 211 -20.79 -3.97 2.42
N ALA A 212 -21.09 -5.27 2.42
CA ALA A 212 -22.01 -5.87 1.47
C ALA A 212 -23.37 -5.17 1.46
N ASN A 213 -24.14 -5.36 0.37
CA ASN A 213 -25.51 -4.85 0.22
C ASN A 213 -25.66 -3.34 0.53
N GLY A 214 -24.70 -2.53 0.09
CA GLY A 214 -24.72 -1.06 0.24
C GLY A 214 -24.39 -0.56 1.66
N GLY A 215 -23.69 -1.36 2.47
CA GLY A 215 -23.26 -0.98 3.82
C GLY A 215 -24.40 -0.91 4.84
N LYS A 216 -25.52 -1.61 4.60
CA LYS A 216 -26.65 -1.67 5.55
C LYS A 216 -26.20 -2.21 6.91
N LEU A 217 -25.44 -3.30 6.91
CA LEU A 217 -24.93 -3.91 8.14
C LEU A 217 -23.85 -3.06 8.80
N MET A 218 -22.97 -2.41 8.03
CA MET A 218 -22.03 -1.42 8.56
C MET A 218 -22.74 -0.29 9.31
N LYS A 219 -23.84 0.26 8.77
CA LYS A 219 -24.62 1.31 9.45
C LYS A 219 -25.27 0.80 10.74
N LYS A 220 -25.80 -0.43 10.74
CA LYS A 220 -26.30 -1.08 11.96
C LYS A 220 -25.19 -1.28 13.00
N HIS A 221 -24.01 -1.73 12.58
CA HIS A 221 -22.86 -1.92 13.44
C HIS A 221 -22.31 -0.61 14.02
N LEU A 222 -22.29 0.46 13.22
CA LEU A 222 -21.96 1.80 13.70
C LEU A 222 -22.93 2.25 14.80
N ALA A 223 -24.24 2.01 14.62
CA ALA A 223 -25.24 2.33 15.64
C ALA A 223 -25.07 1.48 16.91
N TYR A 224 -24.74 0.19 16.78
CA TYR A 224 -24.39 -0.67 17.89
C TYR A 224 -23.19 -0.14 18.68
N GLN A 225 -22.10 0.22 17.98
CA GLN A 225 -20.89 0.80 18.57
C GLN A 225 -21.16 2.15 19.26
N LEU A 226 -22.08 2.97 18.73
CA LEU A 226 -22.50 4.20 19.38
C LEU A 226 -23.22 3.96 20.72
N GLN A 227 -23.96 2.85 20.86
CA GLN A 227 -24.68 2.48 22.08
C GLN A 227 -23.77 1.77 23.10
N HIS A 228 -22.78 1.01 22.64
CA HIS A 228 -21.90 0.17 23.45
C HIS A 228 -20.51 0.77 23.64
N GLN A 229 -20.41 2.10 23.58
CA GLN A 229 -19.15 2.80 23.83
C GLN A 229 -18.68 2.44 25.24
N SER A 230 -17.55 1.72 25.35
CA SER A 230 -16.94 1.49 26.65
C SER A 230 -16.68 2.83 27.33
N THR A 231 -17.15 2.97 28.57
CA THR A 231 -16.68 3.99 29.52
C THR A 231 -15.27 3.65 30.01
N SER A 232 -14.41 3.08 29.14
CA SER A 232 -13.01 2.91 29.49
C SER A 232 -12.50 4.32 29.70
N LYS A 233 -12.19 4.63 30.97
CA LYS A 233 -11.22 5.69 31.29
C LYS A 233 -10.16 5.56 30.22
N THR A 234 -9.96 6.63 29.46
CA THR A 234 -8.77 6.81 28.66
C THR A 234 -7.64 6.17 29.46
N PRO A 235 -6.87 5.20 28.94
CA PRO A 235 -5.54 5.00 29.50
C PRO A 235 -5.00 6.41 29.58
N ALA A 236 -4.70 6.88 30.79
CA ALA A 236 -4.16 8.21 30.95
C ALA A 236 -3.06 8.27 29.89
N MET A 237 -3.22 9.14 28.89
CA MET A 237 -2.06 9.51 28.11
C MET A 237 -1.13 9.99 29.18
N ASP A 238 -0.08 9.20 29.40
CA ASP A 238 0.87 9.51 30.41
C ASP A 238 1.57 10.78 29.93
N HIS A 239 1.03 11.92 30.35
CA HIS A 239 1.64 13.22 30.16
C HIS A 239 2.87 13.37 31.07
N SER A 240 3.22 12.32 31.82
CA SER A 240 4.48 12.10 32.50
C SER A 240 5.63 11.86 31.51
N MET A 241 5.77 12.74 30.52
CA MET A 241 7.05 13.19 29.95
C MET A 241 6.85 14.57 29.27
N HIS A 242 6.09 15.45 29.92
CA HIS A 242 6.47 16.86 29.96
C HIS A 242 7.25 17.10 31.25
N GLN A 243 8.48 16.57 31.33
CA GLN A 243 9.48 17.32 32.08
C GLN A 243 9.59 18.66 31.36
N MET A 244 8.98 19.68 31.96
CA MET A 244 9.36 21.05 31.74
C MET A 244 10.87 21.11 32.04
N ASN A 245 11.69 20.95 31.01
CA ASN A 245 12.98 21.61 31.02
C ASN A 245 12.64 23.09 31.24
N ASN A 246 13.02 23.59 32.41
CA ASN A 246 13.00 24.99 32.76
C ASN A 246 13.23 25.82 31.50
N THR A 247 12.25 26.65 31.16
CA THR A 247 12.46 27.82 30.31
C THR A 247 13.38 28.76 31.05
N THR A 248 14.67 28.44 31.08
CA THR A 248 15.68 29.46 30.87
C THR A 248 15.53 29.90 29.43
N SER A 249 15.23 31.19 29.21
CA SER A 249 15.41 31.83 27.92
C SER A 249 16.74 31.34 27.34
N PRO A 250 16.81 30.79 26.12
CA PRO A 250 18.08 30.39 25.56
C PRO A 250 18.87 31.68 25.40
N GLU A 251 19.97 31.81 26.15
CA GLU A 251 21.05 32.70 25.75
C GLU A 251 21.35 32.45 24.27
N PRO A 252 21.68 33.50 23.49
CA PRO A 252 22.02 33.33 22.09
C PRO A 252 23.25 32.41 22.01
N LYS A 253 23.01 31.12 21.69
CA LYS A 253 24.08 30.16 21.47
C LYS A 253 24.94 30.73 20.35
N LYS A 254 26.22 31.00 20.64
CA LYS A 254 27.21 31.39 19.64
C LYS A 254 27.10 30.42 18.46
N GLN A 255 26.82 30.96 17.28
CA GLN A 255 26.74 30.21 16.04
C GLN A 255 28.07 29.51 15.81
N VAL A 256 28.05 28.18 15.65
CA VAL A 256 29.28 27.40 15.45
C VAL A 256 29.90 27.80 14.10
N GLU A 257 31.19 28.09 14.09
CA GLU A 257 31.88 28.54 12.89
C GLU A 257 31.98 27.40 11.87
N GLY A 258 31.32 27.56 10.71
CA GLY A 258 31.24 26.53 9.66
C GLY A 258 29.82 26.01 9.42
N ILE A 259 29.69 24.91 8.68
CA ILE A 259 28.40 24.21 8.47
C ILE A 259 28.15 23.32 9.69
N ASP A 260 26.93 23.31 10.21
CA ASP A 260 26.55 22.42 11.33
C ASP A 260 25.09 22.00 11.16
N LEU A 261 24.86 20.80 10.63
CA LEU A 261 23.54 20.25 10.35
C LEU A 261 23.05 19.43 11.54
N ILE A 262 21.80 19.64 11.91
CA ILE A 262 21.12 18.85 12.93
C ILE A 262 19.79 18.33 12.42
N VAL A 263 19.38 17.16 12.90
CA VAL A 263 17.98 16.75 12.77
C VAL A 263 17.19 17.53 13.81
N SER A 264 16.52 18.60 13.39
CA SER A 264 15.76 19.45 14.30
C SER A 264 14.45 18.81 14.74
N GLU A 265 13.85 17.97 13.91
CA GLU A 265 12.60 17.26 14.23
C GLU A 265 12.38 16.05 13.32
N ILE A 266 11.81 14.97 13.87
CA ILE A 266 11.27 13.85 13.10
C ILE A 266 9.74 13.88 13.23
N LYS A 267 9.02 14.19 12.16
CA LYS A 267 7.55 14.11 12.10
C LYS A 267 7.10 12.79 11.50
N ILE A 268 6.02 12.25 12.05
CA ILE A 268 5.38 11.03 11.54
C ILE A 268 3.89 11.31 11.33
N ASP A 269 3.34 10.79 10.25
CA ASP A 269 1.91 10.83 9.95
C ASP A 269 1.42 9.41 9.62
N PRO A 270 0.49 8.84 10.39
CA PRO A 270 -0.13 9.44 11.58
C PRO A 270 0.81 9.51 12.79
N SER A 271 0.48 10.39 13.74
CA SER A 271 1.16 10.51 15.03
C SER A 271 0.91 9.33 15.99
N SER A 272 -0.16 8.56 15.76
CA SER A 272 -0.52 7.35 16.51
C SER A 272 -0.95 6.25 15.54
N PRO A 273 0.01 5.49 14.96
CA PRO A 273 -0.28 4.46 13.99
C PRO A 273 -0.84 3.18 14.63
N ALA A 274 -1.75 2.52 13.91
CA ALA A 274 -2.12 1.15 14.22
C ALA A 274 -1.20 0.15 13.50
N VAL A 275 -1.12 -1.09 13.98
CA VAL A 275 -0.53 -2.17 13.17
C VAL A 275 -1.23 -2.28 11.82
N ARG A 276 -0.49 -2.68 10.79
CA ARG A 276 -0.92 -2.74 9.38
C ARG A 276 -1.26 -1.37 8.79
N GLU A 277 -0.84 -0.30 9.42
CA GLU A 277 -0.87 1.07 8.90
C GLU A 277 0.54 1.51 8.49
N ARG A 278 0.65 2.30 7.41
CA ARG A 278 1.93 2.92 7.05
C ARG A 278 2.03 4.30 7.69
N ILE A 279 3.18 4.58 8.28
CA ILE A 279 3.59 5.94 8.65
C ILE A 279 4.39 6.57 7.51
N ASN A 280 4.12 7.84 7.23
CA ASN A 280 4.99 8.70 6.43
C ASN A 280 5.89 9.49 7.38
N VAL A 281 7.16 9.62 7.02
CA VAL A 281 8.16 10.31 7.85
C VAL A 281 8.63 11.58 7.14
N THR A 282 8.68 12.68 7.88
CA THR A 282 9.36 13.91 7.46
C THR A 282 10.50 14.19 8.43
N VAL A 283 11.72 14.29 7.89
CA VAL A 283 12.91 14.66 8.66
C VAL A 283 13.18 16.14 8.43
N ASN A 284 13.08 16.95 9.47
CA ASN A 284 13.48 18.35 9.43
C ASN A 284 14.98 18.45 9.75
N VAL A 285 15.75 19.00 8.82
CA VAL A 285 17.19 19.24 8.97
C VAL A 285 17.43 20.74 9.05
N LYS A 286 18.11 21.18 10.11
CA LYS A 286 18.48 22.59 10.30
C LYS A 286 19.99 22.75 10.16
N ASN A 287 20.44 23.74 9.41
CA ASN A 287 21.83 24.21 9.50
C ASN A 287 21.89 25.26 10.61
N GLN A 288 22.46 24.91 11.76
CA GLN A 288 22.65 25.83 12.89
C GLN A 288 24.03 26.51 12.90
N GLY A 289 24.89 26.18 11.93
CA GLY A 289 26.21 26.79 11.75
C GLY A 289 26.14 28.19 11.14
N SER A 290 27.31 28.83 11.01
CA SER A 290 27.46 30.17 10.42
C SER A 290 27.68 30.17 8.90
N SER A 291 27.96 29.01 8.29
CA SER A 291 28.21 28.87 6.86
C SER A 291 27.09 28.11 6.14
N ASP A 292 26.79 28.53 4.91
CA ASP A 292 25.79 27.88 4.07
C ASP A 292 26.30 26.53 3.54
N LEU A 293 25.42 25.52 3.55
CA LEU A 293 25.61 24.34 2.72
C LEU A 293 25.22 24.69 1.28
N ALA A 294 26.21 24.71 0.38
CA ALA A 294 25.99 25.02 -1.02
C ALA A 294 25.07 24.00 -1.72
N ALA A 295 24.34 24.46 -2.74
CA ALA A 295 23.59 23.58 -3.64
C ALA A 295 24.50 22.58 -4.36
N ASP A 296 23.91 21.48 -4.85
CA ASP A 296 24.56 20.30 -5.43
C ASP A 296 25.42 19.47 -4.46
N LYS A 297 25.50 19.85 -3.17
CA LYS A 297 25.92 18.94 -2.10
C LYS A 297 24.70 18.22 -1.53
N PHE A 298 24.70 16.89 -1.63
CA PHE A 298 23.63 16.08 -1.06
C PHE A 298 23.68 16.09 0.47
N VAL A 299 22.52 16.09 1.09
CA VAL A 299 22.36 15.80 2.53
C VAL A 299 21.97 14.32 2.64
N PRO A 300 22.93 13.40 2.83
CA PRO A 300 22.63 12.00 3.06
C PRO A 300 21.97 11.80 4.43
N LEU A 301 20.88 11.05 4.46
CA LEU A 301 20.26 10.57 5.71
C LEU A 301 20.33 9.05 5.76
N ASP A 302 20.89 8.51 6.84
CA ASP A 302 20.76 7.11 7.24
C ASP A 302 19.59 6.98 8.21
N ILE A 303 18.54 6.28 7.79
CA ILE A 303 17.29 6.17 8.53
C ILE A 303 17.10 4.71 8.92
N ARG A 304 17.00 4.44 10.22
CA ARG A 304 16.77 3.11 10.76
C ARG A 304 15.47 3.07 11.52
N PHE A 305 14.59 2.15 11.14
CA PHE A 305 13.40 1.80 11.87
C PHE A 305 13.56 0.40 12.46
N GLU A 306 13.61 0.29 13.79
CA GLU A 306 13.85 -1.00 14.46
C GLU A 306 13.04 -1.15 15.74
N GLY A 307 12.67 -2.39 16.04
CA GLY A 307 11.81 -2.73 17.19
C GLY A 307 11.16 -4.07 16.96
N MET A 308 10.79 -4.77 18.04
CA MET A 308 10.09 -6.06 17.97
C MET A 308 10.77 -7.12 17.07
N GLY A 309 12.11 -7.14 17.03
CA GLY A 309 12.89 -8.06 16.19
C GLY A 309 12.94 -7.69 14.69
N LEU A 310 12.29 -6.59 14.29
CA LEU A 310 12.35 -6.03 12.96
C LEU A 310 13.41 -4.93 12.88
N LYS A 311 14.07 -4.84 11.73
CA LYS A 311 15.04 -3.80 11.42
C LYS A 311 14.96 -3.46 9.93
N PHE A 312 14.69 -2.20 9.64
CA PHE A 312 14.61 -1.66 8.29
C PHE A 312 15.50 -0.44 8.18
N ASP A 313 16.44 -0.50 7.25
CA ASP A 313 17.34 0.61 6.93
C ASP A 313 16.91 1.24 5.61
N GLN A 314 16.82 2.57 5.57
CA GLN A 314 16.60 3.36 4.38
C GLN A 314 17.68 4.45 4.31
N VAL A 315 18.07 4.82 3.10
CA VAL A 315 18.95 5.95 2.88
C VAL A 315 18.17 7.03 2.13
N SER A 316 18.40 8.30 2.43
CA SER A 316 17.98 9.40 1.58
C SER A 316 19.20 10.11 1.03
N ARG A 317 19.22 10.34 -0.28
CA ARG A 317 20.26 11.17 -0.93
C ARG A 317 19.64 11.99 -2.06
N ASN A 318 18.50 12.62 -1.76
CA ASN A 318 17.71 13.36 -2.76
C ASN A 318 17.71 14.87 -2.52
N PHE A 319 18.07 15.32 -1.33
CA PHE A 319 18.10 16.75 -1.01
C PHE A 319 19.47 17.34 -1.36
N LYS A 320 19.50 18.24 -2.35
CA LYS A 320 20.73 18.90 -2.84
C LYS A 320 20.57 20.40 -3.10
N GLU A 321 19.50 21.00 -2.59
CA GLU A 321 19.18 22.42 -2.85
C GLU A 321 20.05 23.39 -2.03
N GLY A 322 20.88 22.87 -1.13
CA GLY A 322 21.62 23.65 -0.15
C GLY A 322 20.76 24.02 1.06
N ILE A 323 21.41 24.36 2.17
CA ILE A 323 20.76 24.78 3.41
C ILE A 323 21.51 25.99 3.95
N LYS A 324 20.87 27.17 3.95
CA LYS A 324 21.49 28.39 4.46
C LYS A 324 21.73 28.31 5.97
N ALA A 325 22.70 29.06 6.48
CA ALA A 325 22.90 29.25 7.90
C ALA A 325 21.59 29.69 8.59
N GLY A 326 21.17 28.94 9.61
CA GLY A 326 19.91 29.14 10.33
C GLY A 326 18.67 28.49 9.70
N GLU A 327 18.73 28.04 8.45
CA GLU A 327 17.59 27.50 7.70
C GLU A 327 17.24 26.07 8.15
N THR A 328 15.93 25.73 8.12
CA THR A 328 15.41 24.37 8.29
C THR A 328 14.69 23.90 7.03
N VAL A 329 14.99 22.69 6.58
CA VAL A 329 14.40 22.05 5.40
C VAL A 329 13.76 20.72 5.77
N SER A 330 12.72 20.31 5.02
CA SER A 330 12.01 19.05 5.25
C SER A 330 12.36 18.02 4.18
N ILE A 331 12.92 16.89 4.60
CA ILE A 331 13.27 15.76 3.73
C ILE A 331 12.26 14.63 3.96
N THR A 332 11.53 14.26 2.89
CA THR A 332 10.44 13.26 2.94
C THR A 332 10.69 12.06 2.02
N LYS A 333 11.76 12.10 1.24
CA LYS A 333 12.06 11.10 0.20
C LYS A 333 13.23 10.22 0.60
N ASN A 334 13.18 8.95 0.23
CA ASN A 334 14.30 8.02 0.34
C ASN A 334 14.80 7.62 -1.05
N ILE A 335 15.90 6.86 -1.06
CA ILE A 335 16.38 6.11 -2.20
C ILE A 335 16.39 4.63 -1.84
N ASN A 336 15.85 3.80 -2.73
CA ASN A 336 15.92 2.36 -2.64
C ASN A 336 16.47 1.82 -3.97
N GLY A 337 17.79 1.68 -4.06
CA GLY A 337 18.46 1.45 -5.34
C GLY A 337 18.21 2.63 -6.31
N PRO A 338 17.74 2.40 -7.55
CA PRO A 338 17.48 3.48 -8.51
C PRO A 338 16.16 4.25 -8.27
N TRP A 339 15.34 3.82 -7.31
CA TRP A 339 13.98 4.34 -7.10
C TRP A 339 13.93 5.41 -6.00
N VAL A 340 13.19 6.49 -6.24
CA VAL A 340 12.88 7.51 -5.23
C VAL A 340 11.49 7.25 -4.65
N GLY A 341 11.43 6.97 -3.35
CA GLY A 341 10.18 6.74 -2.63
C GLY A 341 9.94 7.78 -1.53
N ASN A 342 8.80 7.70 -0.85
CA ASN A 342 8.61 8.40 0.42
C ASN A 342 9.32 7.62 1.53
N ILE A 343 9.89 8.32 2.50
CA ILE A 343 10.33 7.70 3.75
C ILE A 343 9.05 7.24 4.45
N SER A 344 8.84 5.93 4.48
CA SER A 344 7.65 5.33 5.09
C SER A 344 7.96 3.96 5.66
N PHE A 345 7.30 3.64 6.77
CA PHE A 345 7.43 2.37 7.46
C PHE A 345 6.05 1.84 7.84
N GLY A 346 5.95 0.56 8.15
CA GLY A 346 4.75 -0.09 8.65
C GLY A 346 5.14 -1.42 9.28
N THR A 347 4.26 -1.96 10.11
CA THR A 347 4.50 -3.23 10.81
C THR A 347 3.19 -3.93 11.11
N ASP A 348 3.23 -5.26 11.15
CA ASP A 348 2.12 -6.10 11.58
C ASP A 348 2.23 -6.47 13.07
N ILE A 349 3.30 -6.05 13.76
CA ILE A 349 3.59 -6.42 15.15
C ILE A 349 3.37 -5.21 16.06
N VAL A 350 2.52 -5.37 17.08
CA VAL A 350 2.33 -4.35 18.13
C VAL A 350 3.59 -4.17 18.94
N GLY A 351 3.87 -2.92 19.27
CA GLY A 351 4.93 -2.57 20.18
C GLY A 351 5.56 -1.24 19.85
N ASP A 352 6.65 -1.00 20.56
CA ASP A 352 7.45 0.19 20.43
C ASP A 352 8.59 -0.02 19.45
N TYR A 353 8.78 0.96 18.58
CA TYR A 353 9.83 1.02 17.60
C TYR A 353 10.61 2.31 17.78
N ARG A 354 11.88 2.26 17.43
CA ARG A 354 12.76 3.41 17.37
C ARG A 354 13.01 3.76 15.90
N LEU A 355 12.73 5.01 15.56
CA LEU A 355 13.11 5.62 14.30
C LEU A 355 14.33 6.51 14.55
N SER A 356 15.50 6.04 14.15
CA SER A 356 16.77 6.75 14.26
C SER A 356 17.13 7.37 12.91
N VAL A 357 17.61 8.62 12.92
CA VAL A 357 18.08 9.32 11.74
C VAL A 357 19.47 9.88 12.03
N ALA A 358 20.43 9.57 11.16
CA ALA A 358 21.76 10.15 11.17
C ALA A 358 22.01 10.92 9.88
N ILE A 359 22.50 12.16 9.99
CA ILE A 359 22.96 12.95 8.85
C ILE A 359 24.43 12.60 8.58
N ASP A 360 24.74 12.33 7.31
CA ASP A 360 26.12 12.22 6.82
C ASP A 360 27.02 11.26 7.60
N LYS A 361 26.54 10.04 7.80
CA LYS A 361 27.32 8.98 8.45
C LYS A 361 28.62 8.64 7.71
N SER A 362 28.65 8.85 6.40
CA SER A 362 29.82 8.64 5.53
C SER A 362 30.77 9.83 5.50
N ASN A 363 30.43 10.92 6.20
CA ASN A 363 31.29 12.08 6.40
C ASN A 363 31.69 12.79 5.08
N GLU A 364 30.73 12.92 4.16
CA GLU A 364 30.86 13.62 2.88
C GLU A 364 30.84 15.15 3.03
N ILE A 365 30.24 15.66 4.11
CA ILE A 365 30.11 17.08 4.44
C ILE A 365 31.08 17.43 5.59
N LYS A 366 31.89 18.46 5.35
CA LYS A 366 32.78 19.00 6.38
C LYS A 366 31.98 19.89 7.34
N GLU A 367 31.53 19.30 8.43
CA GLU A 367 30.78 20.00 9.48
C GLU A 367 31.65 20.39 10.68
N ALA A 368 31.25 21.46 11.36
CA ALA A 368 31.90 22.02 12.53
C ALA A 368 31.60 21.21 13.81
N ASN A 369 30.41 20.63 13.89
CA ASN A 369 30.05 19.64 14.89
C ASN A 369 29.31 18.50 14.20
N LYS A 370 29.69 17.25 14.49
CA LYS A 370 29.08 16.05 13.91
C LYS A 370 28.38 15.18 14.96
N ASN A 371 28.61 15.48 16.24
CA ASN A 371 28.09 14.68 17.35
C ASN A 371 26.59 14.92 17.59
N ASN A 372 26.01 15.87 16.86
CA ASN A 372 24.62 16.33 16.88
C ASN A 372 23.85 15.99 15.59
N ASN A 373 24.45 15.21 14.69
CA ASN A 373 23.83 14.77 13.44
C ASN A 373 22.81 13.64 13.62
N TYR A 374 22.63 13.17 14.85
CA TYR A 374 21.76 12.04 15.18
C TYR A 374 20.54 12.49 15.97
N ALA A 375 19.38 11.97 15.59
CA ALA A 375 18.16 12.06 16.39
C ALA A 375 17.37 10.76 16.33
N GLU A 376 16.53 10.55 17.34
CA GLU A 376 15.64 9.40 17.40
C GLU A 376 14.24 9.79 17.84
N LYS A 377 13.27 8.99 17.40
CA LYS A 377 11.87 9.12 17.79
C LYS A 377 11.31 7.74 18.11
N LYS A 378 10.69 7.63 19.29
CA LYS A 378 9.89 6.47 19.66
C LYS A 378 8.55 6.50 18.92
N ILE A 379 8.14 5.35 18.38
CA ILE A 379 6.89 5.15 17.65
C ILE A 379 6.20 3.92 18.22
N SER A 380 4.99 4.08 18.74
CA SER A 380 4.19 2.98 19.28
C SER A 380 3.13 2.59 18.28
N PHE A 381 3.20 1.36 17.77
CA PHE A 381 2.14 0.76 16.97
C PHE A 381 1.16 0.06 17.88
N ALA A 382 -0.06 0.59 17.96
CA ALA A 382 -1.14 0.04 18.77
C ALA A 382 -2.05 -0.88 17.95
N ARG A 383 -2.79 -1.73 18.64
CA ARG A 383 -3.87 -2.51 18.02
C ARG A 383 -5.21 -1.78 18.19
N PRO A 384 -6.17 -1.97 17.27
CA PRO A 384 -7.56 -1.68 17.55
C PRO A 384 -8.00 -2.39 18.85
N PRO A 385 -8.89 -1.79 19.65
CA PRO A 385 -9.21 -2.28 20.99
C PRO A 385 -9.88 -3.65 20.99
N ASP A 386 -10.68 -3.95 19.95
CA ASP A 386 -11.39 -5.21 19.78
C ASP A 386 -11.77 -5.45 18.30
N MET A 387 -12.32 -6.62 18.01
CA MET A 387 -12.76 -7.00 16.66
C MET A 387 -13.87 -6.09 16.12
N ASN A 388 -14.77 -5.61 16.97
CA ASN A 388 -15.90 -4.79 16.55
C ASN A 388 -15.44 -3.44 16.02
N ALA A 389 -14.54 -2.78 16.74
CA ALA A 389 -13.92 -1.53 16.33
C ALA A 389 -13.06 -1.71 15.07
N PHE A 390 -12.31 -2.82 14.98
CA PHE A 390 -11.45 -3.09 13.83
C PHE A 390 -12.26 -3.35 12.56
N ALA A 391 -13.25 -4.25 12.62
CA ALA A 391 -14.12 -4.55 11.49
C ALA A 391 -14.89 -3.30 11.02
N LEU A 392 -15.34 -2.45 11.96
CA LEU A 392 -16.01 -1.19 11.63
C LEU A 392 -15.08 -0.21 10.90
N GLU A 393 -13.84 -0.03 11.37
CA GLU A 393 -12.86 0.85 10.73
C GLU A 393 -12.59 0.39 9.28
N ARG A 394 -12.32 -0.90 9.10
CA ARG A 394 -12.10 -1.51 7.78
C ARG A 394 -13.32 -1.37 6.86
N ALA A 395 -14.52 -1.58 7.40
CA ALA A 395 -15.76 -1.42 6.67
C ALA A 395 -15.98 0.02 6.22
N LEU A 396 -15.82 0.99 7.13
CA LEU A 396 -15.95 2.42 6.82
C LEU A 396 -14.91 2.88 5.80
N ARG A 397 -13.68 2.36 5.87
CA ARG A 397 -12.62 2.66 4.92
C ARG A 397 -12.96 2.17 3.52
N SER A 398 -13.44 0.93 3.40
CA SER A 398 -13.93 0.39 2.13
C SER A 398 -15.12 1.20 1.60
N PHE A 399 -16.10 1.49 2.45
CA PHE A 399 -17.28 2.30 2.09
C PHE A 399 -16.89 3.70 1.58
N ALA A 400 -15.92 4.36 2.22
CA ALA A 400 -15.44 5.69 1.83
C ALA A 400 -14.76 5.75 0.46
N SER A 401 -14.33 4.61 -0.09
CA SER A 401 -13.72 4.56 -1.42
C SER A 401 -14.72 4.68 -2.57
N VAL A 402 -16.00 4.38 -2.31
CA VAL A 402 -17.05 4.33 -3.34
C VAL A 402 -18.29 5.17 -3.01
N ALA A 403 -18.53 5.49 -1.73
CA ALA A 403 -19.73 6.20 -1.33
C ALA A 403 -19.68 7.70 -1.68
N PRO A 404 -20.85 8.30 -1.99
CA PRO A 404 -20.93 9.73 -2.23
C PRO A 404 -20.66 10.53 -0.95
N VAL A 405 -20.16 11.76 -1.11
CA VAL A 405 -19.70 12.60 0.00
C VAL A 405 -20.80 12.88 1.02
N ASP A 406 -22.05 13.05 0.59
CA ASP A 406 -23.18 13.27 1.50
C ASP A 406 -23.42 12.10 2.46
N SER A 407 -23.20 10.86 2.00
CA SER A 407 -23.25 9.67 2.84
C SER A 407 -22.12 9.63 3.85
N LEU A 408 -20.92 10.12 3.49
CA LEU A 408 -19.78 10.21 4.40
C LEU A 408 -19.96 11.33 5.43
N VAL A 409 -20.56 12.45 5.03
CA VAL A 409 -20.96 13.52 5.95
C VAL A 409 -22.01 13.03 6.93
N ALA A 410 -22.98 12.21 6.49
CA ALA A 410 -23.96 11.61 7.39
C ALA A 410 -23.31 10.70 8.46
N VAL A 411 -22.27 9.94 8.09
CA VAL A 411 -21.47 9.18 9.06
C VAL A 411 -20.81 10.11 10.08
N LEU A 412 -20.16 11.19 9.64
CA LEU A 412 -19.54 12.17 10.55
C LEU A 412 -20.55 12.84 11.49
N LYS A 413 -21.75 13.15 11.00
CA LYS A 413 -22.85 13.68 11.83
C LYS A 413 -23.27 12.69 12.91
N ASN A 414 -23.43 11.42 12.56
CA ASN A 414 -23.83 10.37 13.51
C ASN A 414 -22.82 10.20 14.65
N VAL A 415 -21.53 10.36 14.37
CA VAL A 415 -20.47 10.20 15.38
C VAL A 415 -20.07 11.50 16.08
N ASN A 416 -20.72 12.63 15.77
CA ASN A 416 -20.35 13.93 16.32
C ASN A 416 -20.46 13.99 17.86
N ASN A 417 -21.32 13.17 18.46
CA ASN A 417 -21.48 13.08 19.92
C ASN A 417 -20.83 11.82 20.52
N ALA A 418 -20.12 11.02 19.73
CA ALA A 418 -19.42 9.85 20.22
C ALA A 418 -18.18 10.20 21.05
N ASN A 419 -17.63 9.22 21.76
CA ASN A 419 -16.33 9.33 22.43
C ASN A 419 -15.21 9.60 21.41
N LEU A 420 -14.09 10.12 21.92
CA LEU A 420 -12.97 10.54 21.08
C LEU A 420 -12.34 9.37 20.28
N VAL A 421 -12.34 8.17 20.84
CA VAL A 421 -11.79 6.95 20.22
C VAL A 421 -12.56 6.60 18.95
N LEU A 422 -13.89 6.50 19.03
CA LEU A 422 -14.76 6.18 17.89
C LEU A 422 -14.72 7.29 16.84
N LYS A 423 -14.75 8.57 17.26
CA LYS A 423 -14.59 9.71 16.35
C LYS A 423 -13.30 9.62 15.54
N ASN A 424 -12.17 9.40 16.23
CA ASN A 424 -10.86 9.33 15.58
C ASN A 424 -10.75 8.12 14.64
N SER A 425 -11.31 6.97 15.04
CA SER A 425 -11.36 5.77 14.19
C SER A 425 -12.16 6.00 12.90
N VAL A 426 -13.33 6.65 13.01
CA VAL A 426 -14.17 6.99 11.85
C VAL A 426 -13.47 7.99 10.95
N VAL A 427 -12.91 9.07 11.50
CA VAL A 427 -12.14 10.06 10.72
C VAL A 427 -10.96 9.40 10.01
N LYS A 428 -10.26 8.48 10.68
CA LYS A 428 -9.17 7.68 10.07
C LYS A 428 -9.69 6.89 8.88
N ALA A 429 -10.73 6.08 9.09
CA ALA A 429 -11.32 5.23 8.06
C ALA A 429 -11.73 6.05 6.83
N LEU A 430 -12.45 7.16 7.03
CA LEU A 430 -12.88 8.03 5.95
C LEU A 430 -11.71 8.68 5.22
N SER A 431 -10.73 9.20 5.98
CA SER A 431 -9.56 9.88 5.41
C SER A 431 -8.64 8.95 4.62
N GLU A 432 -8.55 7.67 4.98
CA GLU A 432 -7.75 6.67 4.26
C GLU A 432 -8.50 5.96 3.15
N GLY A 433 -9.82 5.88 3.25
CA GLY A 433 -10.67 5.27 2.23
C GLY A 433 -11.00 6.23 1.09
N TRP A 434 -11.01 7.54 1.36
CA TRP A 434 -11.38 8.56 0.38
C TRP A 434 -10.47 8.57 -0.85
N ASN A 435 -11.09 8.60 -2.02
CA ASN A 435 -10.37 8.81 -3.28
C ASN A 435 -10.08 10.31 -3.52
N TYR A 436 -8.89 10.75 -3.14
CA TYR A 436 -8.43 12.15 -3.31
C TYR A 436 -8.26 12.59 -4.78
N GLN A 437 -8.39 11.68 -5.75
CA GLN A 437 -8.41 12.04 -7.17
C GLN A 437 -9.81 12.50 -7.64
N MET A 438 -10.84 12.37 -6.80
CA MET A 438 -12.20 12.80 -7.14
C MET A 438 -12.29 14.34 -7.18
N LYS A 439 -12.47 14.91 -8.38
CA LYS A 439 -12.41 16.37 -8.61
C LYS A 439 -13.75 17.11 -8.44
N ASN A 440 -14.89 16.41 -8.49
CA ASN A 440 -16.23 17.01 -8.52
C ASN A 440 -17.03 16.74 -7.24
N VAL A 441 -16.50 17.17 -6.09
CA VAL A 441 -17.23 17.08 -4.83
C VAL A 441 -18.22 18.24 -4.73
N VAL A 442 -19.51 17.91 -4.60
CA VAL A 442 -20.59 18.90 -4.37
C VAL A 442 -21.15 18.70 -2.98
N LEU A 443 -21.02 19.73 -2.12
CA LEU A 443 -21.57 19.74 -0.77
C LEU A 443 -22.85 20.58 -0.71
N LYS A 444 -23.84 20.10 0.04
CA LYS A 444 -24.99 20.93 0.44
C LYS A 444 -24.51 22.04 1.38
N ALA A 445 -25.15 23.20 1.35
CA ALA A 445 -24.76 24.34 2.21
C ALA A 445 -24.77 23.96 3.71
N THR A 446 -25.78 23.19 4.15
CA THR A 446 -25.89 22.71 5.54
C THR A 446 -24.78 21.73 5.92
N ASP A 447 -24.38 20.85 5.00
CA ASP A 447 -23.26 19.92 5.19
C ASP A 447 -21.94 20.68 5.29
N LYS A 448 -21.75 21.68 4.42
CA LYS A 448 -20.57 22.54 4.45
C LYS A 448 -20.44 23.28 5.79
N SER A 449 -21.51 23.88 6.30
CA SER A 449 -21.50 24.56 7.60
C SER A 449 -21.19 23.61 8.76
N PHE A 450 -21.79 22.41 8.76
CA PHE A 450 -21.47 21.38 9.75
C PHE A 450 -19.98 21.00 9.69
N LEU A 451 -19.46 20.71 8.51
CA LEU A 451 -18.05 20.33 8.33
C LEU A 451 -17.07 21.43 8.78
N GLN A 452 -17.41 22.70 8.54
CA GLN A 452 -16.63 23.84 9.04
C GLN A 452 -16.63 23.93 10.58
N SER A 453 -17.74 23.58 11.23
CA SER A 453 -17.80 23.55 12.71
C SER A 453 -16.94 22.46 13.36
N LEU A 454 -16.51 21.44 12.59
CA LEU A 454 -15.61 20.41 13.09
C LEU A 454 -14.14 20.88 13.17
N GLN A 455 -13.84 22.06 12.62
CA GLN A 455 -12.50 22.63 12.67
C GLN A 455 -12.21 23.20 14.07
N THR A 456 -11.20 22.65 14.74
CA THR A 456 -10.69 23.16 16.03
C THR A 456 -9.22 23.53 15.89
N ALA A 457 -8.69 24.36 16.81
CA ALA A 457 -7.28 24.76 16.81
C ALA A 457 -6.29 23.57 16.91
N ASN A 458 -6.78 22.40 17.33
CA ASN A 458 -6.04 21.13 17.43
C ASN A 458 -6.65 20.05 16.51
N SER A 459 -7.23 20.42 15.38
CA SER A 459 -7.90 19.48 14.49
C SER A 459 -6.95 18.37 14.01
N ASN A 460 -7.40 17.12 14.11
CA ASN A 460 -6.74 15.92 13.60
C ASN A 460 -6.37 16.11 12.11
N ASP A 461 -5.08 15.97 11.74
CA ASP A 461 -4.56 16.16 10.37
C ASP A 461 -5.37 15.39 9.32
N ARG A 462 -5.85 14.19 9.68
CA ARG A 462 -6.69 13.35 8.81
C ARG A 462 -8.03 14.02 8.49
N LEU A 463 -8.65 14.68 9.47
CA LEU A 463 -9.89 15.44 9.29
C LEU A 463 -9.63 16.66 8.43
N GLN A 464 -8.57 17.43 8.70
CA GLN A 464 -8.23 18.62 7.92
C GLN A 464 -8.02 18.27 6.44
N ARG A 465 -7.27 17.20 6.16
CA ARG A 465 -7.06 16.69 4.79
C ARG A 465 -8.38 16.38 4.08
N LEU A 466 -9.32 15.75 4.78
CA LEU A 466 -10.63 15.40 4.25
C LEU A 466 -11.49 16.64 3.97
N LEU A 467 -11.53 17.59 4.91
CA LEU A 467 -12.29 18.84 4.78
C LEU A 467 -11.79 19.70 3.60
N VAL A 468 -10.48 19.75 3.38
CA VAL A 468 -9.88 20.43 2.21
C VAL A 468 -10.26 19.70 0.93
N ALA A 469 -10.14 18.37 0.90
CA ALA A 469 -10.48 17.57 -0.28
C ALA A 469 -11.95 17.69 -0.68
N TRP A 470 -12.85 17.87 0.28
CA TRP A 470 -14.27 18.08 0.01
C TRP A 470 -14.65 19.54 -0.26
N GLY A 471 -13.69 20.48 -0.23
CA GLY A 471 -13.95 21.90 -0.43
C GLY A 471 -14.77 22.56 0.70
N ALA A 472 -14.81 21.93 1.88
CA ALA A 472 -15.49 22.48 3.05
C ALA A 472 -14.70 23.64 3.66
N ILE A 473 -13.37 23.52 3.67
CA ILE A 473 -12.42 24.56 4.09
C ILE A 473 -11.39 24.81 2.99
N ALA A 474 -10.78 26.00 3.02
CA ALA A 474 -9.63 26.28 2.15
C ALA A 474 -8.43 25.44 2.61
N ALA A 475 -7.62 24.99 1.65
CA ALA A 475 -6.30 24.46 1.97
C ALA A 475 -5.54 25.48 2.83
N PRO A 476 -4.86 25.06 3.91
CA PRO A 476 -4.06 25.97 4.70
C PRO A 476 -3.11 26.72 3.76
N LYS A 477 -3.19 28.05 3.76
CA LYS A 477 -2.22 28.86 3.02
C LYS A 477 -0.85 28.56 3.62
N PRO A 478 0.16 28.25 2.80
CA PRO A 478 1.51 28.10 3.30
C PRO A 478 1.88 29.40 4.02
N THR A 479 2.30 29.31 5.27
CA THR A 479 2.82 30.44 6.02
C THR A 479 4.22 30.75 5.48
N GLY A 480 4.34 31.85 4.72
CA GLY A 480 5.60 32.36 4.17
C GLY A 480 5.50 32.78 2.69
N ASP A 481 6.64 33.23 2.12
CA ASP A 481 6.81 33.72 0.74
C ASP A 481 6.56 32.68 -0.39
N LEU A 482 5.92 31.53 -0.12
CA LEU A 482 5.72 30.44 -1.09
C LEU A 482 4.75 30.84 -2.21
N LYS A 483 5.26 30.92 -3.45
CA LYS A 483 4.48 31.22 -4.64
C LYS A 483 3.92 29.94 -5.26
N ILE A 484 2.60 29.78 -5.24
CA ILE A 484 1.92 28.67 -5.94
C ILE A 484 1.58 29.10 -7.37
N ILE A 485 2.03 28.30 -8.35
CA ILE A 485 1.78 28.47 -9.78
C ILE A 485 1.04 27.23 -10.28
N ARG A 486 -0.10 27.42 -10.94
CA ARG A 486 -0.85 26.32 -11.56
C ARG A 486 -0.65 26.37 -13.06
N ILE A 487 -0.25 25.26 -13.65
CA ILE A 487 -0.02 25.12 -15.09
C ILE A 487 -0.83 23.92 -15.56
N LYS A 488 -1.71 24.14 -16.53
CA LYS A 488 -2.50 23.10 -17.18
C LYS A 488 -1.98 22.87 -18.59
N THR A 489 -2.12 21.64 -19.07
CA THR A 489 -2.00 21.38 -20.50
C THR A 489 -3.26 21.90 -21.21
N ILE A 490 -3.15 22.28 -22.49
CA ILE A 490 -4.30 22.61 -23.32
C ILE A 490 -4.59 21.39 -24.19
N ARG A 491 -5.75 20.76 -23.96
CA ARG A 491 -6.17 19.53 -24.65
C ARG A 491 -5.97 19.62 -26.16
N GLU A 492 -5.28 18.63 -26.71
CA GLU A 492 -5.02 18.45 -28.15
C GLU A 492 -4.22 19.59 -28.80
N ALA A 493 -3.57 20.46 -28.01
CA ALA A 493 -2.82 21.61 -28.52
C ALA A 493 -1.31 21.53 -28.26
N MET A 494 -0.83 20.55 -27.48
CA MET A 494 0.58 20.41 -27.09
C MET A 494 1.17 21.73 -26.54
N LYS A 495 0.42 22.38 -25.65
CA LYS A 495 0.77 23.67 -25.04
C LYS A 495 0.45 23.67 -23.55
N TYR A 496 1.19 24.46 -22.79
CA TYR A 496 0.76 24.90 -21.47
C TYR A 496 -0.18 26.11 -21.60
N ASP A 497 -1.14 26.23 -20.70
CA ASP A 497 -2.07 27.36 -20.59
C ASP A 497 -1.37 28.64 -20.12
N LEU A 498 -0.43 28.50 -19.18
CA LEU A 498 0.43 29.56 -18.70
C LEU A 498 1.66 29.63 -19.60
N LYS A 499 1.95 30.83 -20.11
CA LYS A 499 3.12 31.09 -20.97
C LYS A 499 4.30 31.68 -20.21
N GLU A 500 4.02 32.46 -19.18
CA GLU A 500 5.04 33.13 -18.40
C GLU A 500 4.58 33.32 -16.97
N PHE A 501 5.52 33.29 -16.03
CA PHE A 501 5.27 33.67 -14.64
C PHE A 501 6.52 34.25 -13.99
N THR A 502 6.34 35.12 -13.00
CA THR A 502 7.43 35.82 -12.31
C THR A 502 7.54 35.37 -10.86
N VAL A 503 8.78 35.18 -10.41
CA VAL A 503 9.15 34.81 -9.05
C VAL A 503 10.35 35.64 -8.62
N SER A 504 10.46 35.94 -7.33
CA SER A 504 11.64 36.64 -6.79
C SER A 504 12.82 35.67 -6.63
N PRO A 505 14.08 36.13 -6.73
CA PRO A 505 15.26 35.32 -6.47
C PRO A 505 15.16 34.57 -5.12
N GLY A 506 15.33 33.24 -5.15
CA GLY A 506 15.28 32.41 -3.94
C GLY A 506 13.89 32.20 -3.33
N GLN A 507 12.84 32.74 -3.95
CA GLN A 507 11.46 32.54 -3.51
C GLN A 507 11.09 31.05 -3.58
N PRO A 508 10.50 30.46 -2.53
CA PRO A 508 9.91 29.14 -2.64
C PRO A 508 8.78 29.15 -3.67
N VAL A 509 8.77 28.20 -4.60
CA VAL A 509 7.80 28.07 -5.69
C VAL A 509 7.20 26.67 -5.65
N GLN A 510 5.89 26.57 -5.87
CA GLN A 510 5.19 25.32 -6.07
C GLN A 510 4.44 25.36 -7.40
N ILE A 511 4.90 24.59 -8.38
CA ILE A 511 4.18 24.36 -9.64
C ILE A 511 3.27 23.14 -9.48
N ILE A 512 1.98 23.33 -9.70
CA ILE A 512 1.01 22.24 -9.84
C ILE A 512 0.75 22.08 -11.34
N LEU A 513 1.30 21.02 -11.93
CA LEU A 513 1.03 20.64 -13.31
C LEU A 513 -0.23 19.77 -13.34
N GLU A 514 -1.28 20.21 -14.04
CA GLU A 514 -2.50 19.44 -14.26
C GLU A 514 -2.55 19.00 -15.73
N ASN A 515 -2.44 17.70 -15.98
CA ASN A 515 -2.52 17.19 -17.34
C ASN A 515 -3.99 16.94 -17.72
N THR A 516 -4.58 17.88 -18.44
CA THR A 516 -5.94 17.79 -19.01
C THR A 516 -5.94 17.32 -20.47
N ASP A 517 -4.76 17.07 -21.05
CA ASP A 517 -4.60 16.55 -22.40
C ASP A 517 -4.83 15.03 -22.44
N ALA A 518 -5.08 14.49 -23.63
CA ALA A 518 -5.24 13.06 -23.88
C ALA A 518 -3.90 12.31 -23.95
N MET A 519 -2.77 13.02 -24.00
CA MET A 519 -1.42 12.45 -24.02
C MET A 519 -0.65 12.77 -22.72
N GLN A 520 0.45 12.08 -22.47
CA GLN A 520 1.26 12.32 -21.28
C GLN A 520 2.20 13.52 -21.46
N HIS A 521 2.41 14.28 -20.39
CA HIS A 521 3.28 15.45 -20.41
C HIS A 521 4.12 15.57 -19.14
N ASN A 522 5.39 15.91 -19.29
CA ASN A 522 6.22 16.40 -18.21
C ASN A 522 6.41 17.93 -18.34
N LEU A 523 7.02 18.57 -17.34
CA LEU A 523 7.49 19.95 -17.37
C LEU A 523 8.90 19.99 -16.82
N VAL A 524 9.83 20.59 -17.57
CA VAL A 524 11.25 20.67 -17.27
C VAL A 524 11.70 22.12 -17.33
N ILE A 525 12.15 22.68 -16.20
CA ILE A 525 12.76 24.01 -16.11
C ILE A 525 14.25 23.89 -16.41
N THR A 526 14.75 24.75 -17.30
CA THR A 526 16.13 24.72 -17.81
C THR A 526 16.91 25.96 -17.41
N LYS A 527 18.25 25.88 -17.47
CA LYS A 527 19.13 27.07 -17.38
C LYS A 527 18.82 28.07 -18.52
N PRO A 528 19.07 29.38 -18.31
CA PRO A 528 18.85 30.39 -19.35
C PRO A 528 19.58 30.04 -20.65
N GLY A 529 18.87 30.15 -21.77
CA GLY A 529 19.40 29.83 -23.11
C GLY A 529 19.56 28.33 -23.42
N MET A 530 19.25 27.42 -22.50
CA MET A 530 19.52 25.98 -22.69
C MET A 530 18.34 25.16 -23.22
N ARG A 531 17.23 25.83 -23.57
CA ARG A 531 15.98 25.21 -24.05
C ARG A 531 16.21 24.20 -25.19
N GLU A 532 16.94 24.61 -26.22
CA GLU A 532 17.15 23.79 -27.41
C GLU A 532 18.03 22.57 -27.12
N LYS A 533 19.09 22.74 -26.33
CA LYS A 533 19.98 21.63 -25.92
C LYS A 533 19.21 20.56 -25.14
N VAL A 534 18.43 20.98 -24.15
CA VAL A 534 17.62 20.06 -23.33
C VAL A 534 16.49 19.43 -24.16
N GLY A 535 15.83 20.21 -25.02
CA GLY A 535 14.79 19.71 -25.91
C GLY A 535 15.28 18.62 -26.87
N LYS A 536 16.38 18.87 -27.58
CA LYS A 536 17.01 17.88 -28.48
C LYS A 536 17.46 16.62 -27.74
N ALA A 537 17.94 16.76 -26.50
CA ALA A 537 18.26 15.61 -25.67
C ALA A 537 17.01 14.82 -25.27
N GLY A 538 15.88 15.48 -25.03
CA GLY A 538 14.57 14.84 -24.83
C GLY A 538 14.12 14.03 -26.04
N ASP A 539 14.24 14.60 -27.25
CA ASP A 539 13.93 13.89 -28.50
C ASP A 539 14.78 12.62 -28.68
N ALA A 540 16.07 12.69 -28.33
CA ALA A 540 16.98 11.56 -28.43
C ALA A 540 16.58 10.38 -27.53
N MET A 541 15.84 10.63 -26.44
CA MET A 541 15.35 9.59 -25.53
C MET A 541 14.27 8.70 -26.13
N MET A 542 13.72 9.02 -27.32
CA MET A 542 12.84 8.11 -28.06
C MET A 542 13.54 6.79 -28.45
N LYS A 543 14.87 6.82 -28.58
CA LYS A 543 15.70 5.64 -28.88
C LYS A 543 16.23 4.94 -27.64
N ASP A 544 15.98 5.49 -26.45
CA ASP A 544 16.38 4.90 -25.17
C ASP A 544 15.28 3.93 -24.73
N GLU A 545 15.60 2.63 -24.64
CA GLU A 545 14.66 1.60 -24.16
C GLU A 545 14.13 1.90 -22.75
N LYS A 546 14.85 2.72 -21.98
CA LYS A 546 14.46 3.19 -20.64
C LYS A 546 13.94 4.63 -20.63
N GLY A 547 13.63 5.22 -21.79
CA GLY A 547 13.16 6.60 -21.92
C GLY A 547 11.90 6.87 -21.10
N ALA A 548 10.92 5.96 -21.17
CA ALA A 548 9.70 6.01 -20.36
C ALA A 548 9.98 5.89 -18.86
N GLU A 549 10.89 4.99 -18.45
CA GLU A 549 11.31 4.82 -17.05
C GLU A 549 11.96 6.09 -16.48
N LYS A 550 12.65 6.85 -17.34
CA LYS A 550 13.27 8.15 -17.02
C LYS A 550 12.31 9.34 -17.16
N ASN A 551 11.01 9.10 -17.36
CA ASN A 551 10.00 10.14 -17.57
C ASN A 551 10.30 11.07 -18.76
N TYR A 552 11.14 10.63 -19.71
CA TYR A 552 11.71 11.45 -20.78
C TYR A 552 12.39 12.74 -20.29
N VAL A 553 12.97 12.74 -19.09
CA VAL A 553 13.78 13.86 -18.58
C VAL A 553 15.26 13.55 -18.85
N PRO A 554 15.95 14.33 -19.70
CA PRO A 554 17.38 14.12 -19.97
C PRO A 554 18.24 14.33 -18.74
N SER A 555 19.22 13.46 -18.52
CA SER A 555 20.20 13.61 -17.45
C SER A 555 21.27 14.63 -17.86
N LEU A 556 20.91 15.91 -17.83
CA LEU A 556 21.76 17.03 -18.20
C LEU A 556 21.90 18.03 -17.04
N PRO A 557 23.08 18.62 -16.81
CA PRO A 557 23.28 19.64 -15.78
C PRO A 557 22.54 20.95 -16.08
N GLU A 558 21.98 21.12 -17.28
CA GLU A 558 21.14 22.24 -17.67
C GLU A 558 19.67 22.08 -17.27
N VAL A 559 19.24 20.89 -16.83
CA VAL A 559 17.93 20.64 -16.24
C VAL A 559 17.97 21.03 -14.76
N LEU A 560 17.17 22.02 -14.38
CA LEU A 560 17.13 22.54 -13.02
C LEU A 560 16.08 21.83 -12.17
N TYR A 561 14.86 21.73 -12.69
CA TYR A 561 13.73 21.12 -12.01
C TYR A 561 12.83 20.40 -13.02
N SER A 562 12.16 19.33 -12.61
CA SER A 562 11.29 18.58 -13.52
C SER A 562 10.15 17.89 -12.78
N THR A 563 9.01 17.75 -13.45
CA THR A 563 7.97 16.78 -13.07
C THR A 563 8.30 15.40 -13.67
N PRO A 564 7.73 14.31 -13.13
CA PRO A 564 7.62 13.06 -13.88
C PRO A 564 6.69 13.24 -15.09
N LEU A 565 6.59 12.20 -15.91
CA LEU A 565 5.64 12.14 -17.01
C LEU A 565 4.23 11.97 -16.45
N VAL A 566 3.44 13.04 -16.47
CA VAL A 566 2.10 13.07 -15.85
C VAL A 566 1.10 12.48 -16.83
N SER A 567 0.36 11.44 -16.41
CA SER A 567 -0.67 10.80 -17.22
C SER A 567 -1.92 11.66 -17.40
N PRO A 568 -2.73 11.42 -18.45
CA PRO A 568 -4.01 12.10 -18.67
C PRO A 568 -4.89 12.11 -17.41
N GLY A 569 -5.45 13.27 -17.10
CA GLY A 569 -6.32 13.50 -15.94
C GLY A 569 -5.59 13.60 -14.59
N GLN A 570 -4.29 13.28 -14.52
CA GLN A 570 -3.50 13.35 -13.28
C GLN A 570 -2.89 14.75 -13.08
N SER A 571 -2.41 14.98 -11.86
CA SER A 571 -1.70 16.20 -11.48
C SER A 571 -0.42 15.85 -10.73
N PHE A 572 0.60 16.69 -10.84
CA PHE A 572 1.83 16.57 -10.08
C PHE A 572 2.23 17.92 -9.49
N THR A 573 2.70 17.90 -8.24
CA THR A 573 3.16 19.10 -7.53
C THR A 573 4.68 19.08 -7.43
N LEU A 574 5.31 20.00 -8.15
CA LEU A 574 6.74 20.29 -8.10
C LEU A 574 6.99 21.48 -7.17
N THR A 575 7.71 21.26 -6.08
CA THR A 575 8.13 22.34 -5.17
C THR A 575 9.64 22.54 -5.31
N PHE A 576 10.08 23.78 -5.47
CA PHE A 576 11.49 24.16 -5.62
C PHE A 576 11.70 25.61 -5.15
N LYS A 577 12.95 26.06 -4.95
CA LYS A 577 13.24 27.49 -4.82
C LYS A 577 13.62 28.09 -6.17
N ALA A 578 13.07 29.26 -6.49
CA ALA A 578 13.48 30.02 -7.66
C ALA A 578 15.00 30.25 -7.64
N PRO A 579 15.70 30.12 -8.78
CA PRO A 579 17.13 30.39 -8.87
C PRO A 579 17.49 31.76 -8.27
N ALA A 580 18.63 31.86 -7.58
CA ALA A 580 19.09 33.13 -7.02
C ALA A 580 19.55 34.13 -8.11
N LYS A 581 19.95 33.63 -9.28
CA LYS A 581 20.39 34.45 -10.40
C LYS A 581 19.17 34.96 -11.17
N VAL A 582 19.00 36.28 -11.21
CA VAL A 582 18.01 36.96 -12.06
C VAL A 582 18.19 36.53 -13.51
N GLY A 583 17.09 36.26 -14.19
CA GLY A 583 17.10 35.84 -15.59
C GLY A 583 15.86 35.09 -16.02
N ASP A 584 15.87 34.69 -17.28
CA ASP A 584 14.75 34.00 -17.93
C ASP A 584 15.07 32.51 -18.03
N TYR A 585 14.26 31.70 -17.34
CA TYR A 585 14.42 30.27 -17.21
C TYR A 585 13.32 29.56 -18.00
N PRO A 586 13.62 29.02 -19.17
CA PRO A 586 12.61 28.35 -19.99
C PRO A 586 12.12 27.08 -19.31
N TYR A 587 10.82 26.81 -19.38
CA TYR A 587 10.27 25.50 -19.09
C TYR A 587 9.68 24.86 -20.33
N VAL A 588 9.87 23.54 -20.48
CA VAL A 588 9.51 22.78 -21.67
C VAL A 588 8.95 21.41 -21.33
N CYS A 589 8.13 20.84 -22.22
CA CYS A 589 7.85 19.41 -22.21
C CYS A 589 8.95 18.69 -23.01
N THR A 590 9.66 17.76 -22.37
CA THR A 590 10.75 16.97 -22.99
C THR A 590 10.29 15.60 -23.47
N PHE A 591 9.00 15.29 -23.37
CA PHE A 591 8.44 14.15 -24.09
C PHE A 591 8.77 14.30 -25.60
N PRO A 592 9.29 13.25 -26.27
CA PRO A 592 9.87 13.38 -27.61
C PRO A 592 8.94 14.12 -28.59
N GLY A 593 9.47 15.16 -29.23
CA GLY A 593 8.78 16.00 -30.21
C GLY A 593 8.02 17.20 -29.63
N HIS A 594 7.86 17.34 -28.30
CA HIS A 594 6.95 18.35 -27.73
C HIS A 594 7.59 19.71 -27.44
N TRP A 595 8.90 19.76 -27.14
CA TRP A 595 9.56 20.93 -26.55
C TRP A 595 9.53 22.21 -27.41
N THR A 596 9.38 22.06 -28.74
CA THR A 596 9.31 23.18 -29.69
C THR A 596 8.01 23.97 -29.56
N LEU A 597 6.89 23.29 -29.32
CA LEU A 597 5.55 23.87 -29.19
C LEU A 597 5.11 24.06 -27.74
N MET A 598 5.53 23.14 -26.86
CA MET A 598 5.09 23.04 -25.48
C MET A 598 6.13 23.62 -24.52
N ASN A 599 6.15 24.95 -24.46
CA ASN A 599 7.07 25.69 -23.62
C ASN A 599 6.48 27.01 -23.09
N GLY A 600 7.18 27.57 -22.11
CA GLY A 600 6.99 28.91 -21.55
C GLY A 600 8.21 29.40 -20.77
N MET A 601 8.08 30.51 -20.06
CA MET A 601 9.18 31.20 -19.38
C MET A 601 8.90 31.44 -17.88
N MET A 602 9.87 31.11 -17.04
CA MET A 602 9.91 31.59 -15.66
C MET A 602 10.86 32.78 -15.56
N HIS A 603 10.35 33.94 -15.17
CA HIS A 603 11.15 35.13 -14.92
C HIS A 603 11.55 35.19 -13.45
N VAL A 604 12.85 35.18 -13.19
CA VAL A 604 13.40 35.47 -11.86
C VAL A 604 13.81 36.94 -11.86
N LYS A 605 13.08 37.81 -11.15
CA LYS A 605 13.32 39.28 -11.13
C LYS A 605 13.06 39.90 -9.75
#